data_AF-A0A3V4GI40-F1
#
_entry.id   AF-A0A3V4GI40-F1
#
_cell.length_a   1.000
_cell.length_b   1.000
_cell.length_c   1.000
_cell.angle_alpha   90.00
_cell.angle_beta   90.00
_cell.angle_gamma   90.00
#
_symmetry.space_group_name_H-M   'P 1'
#
loop_
_entity.id
_entity.type
_entity.pdbx_description
1 polymer ?
#
loop_
_entity_poly.entity_id
_entity_poly.type
_entity_poly.pdbx_seq_one_letter_code
_entity_poly.pdbx_strand_id
1 'polypeptide(L)'
;FFLSPAPETSLHVLSNLQKLKSALGLPLLVSVSRKSFLGATVGLPVKDLGPASLAAELHAIGNGADYVRTHAPGDLRSAITFSETLAKFRSRDARDRGLDHA
;
A
#
# COMPACT_ATOMS: atom_id res chain seq x y z
N PHE A 1 -19.57 8.52 2.61
CA PHE A 1 -18.10 8.49 2.42
C PHE A 1 -17.42 8.82 3.75
N PHE A 2 -16.22 8.32 4.04
CA PHE A 2 -15.53 8.59 5.32
C PHE A 2 -14.74 9.91 5.28
N LEU A 3 -13.84 10.07 4.30
CA LEU A 3 -13.07 11.31 4.12
C LEU A 3 -13.81 12.33 3.25
N SER A 4 -14.22 11.92 2.05
CA SER A 4 -14.85 12.78 1.04
C SER A 4 -15.43 11.92 -0.09
N PRO A 5 -16.45 12.38 -0.83
CA PRO A 5 -16.83 11.78 -2.12
C PRO A 5 -15.76 11.96 -3.21
N ALA A 6 -14.93 13.00 -3.11
CA ALA A 6 -13.88 13.29 -4.07
C ALA A 6 -12.70 12.30 -3.89
N PRO A 7 -12.28 11.57 -4.93
CA PRO A 7 -11.18 10.60 -4.81
C PRO A 7 -9.85 11.25 -4.42
N GLU A 8 -9.63 12.51 -4.81
CA GLU A 8 -8.43 13.29 -4.56
C GLU A 8 -8.11 13.39 -3.07
N THR A 9 -9.12 13.48 -2.20
CA THR A 9 -8.90 13.52 -0.74
C THR A 9 -8.27 12.21 -0.24
N SER A 10 -8.76 11.07 -0.74
CA SER A 10 -8.24 9.75 -0.34
C SER A 10 -6.83 9.53 -0.89
N LEU A 11 -6.59 9.98 -2.13
CA LEU A 11 -5.27 9.94 -2.75
C LEU A 11 -4.26 10.81 -2.01
N HIS A 12 -4.64 12.05 -1.64
CA HIS A 12 -3.77 12.94 -0.88
C HIS A 12 -3.35 12.33 0.46
N VAL A 13 -4.26 11.69 1.19
CA VAL A 13 -3.92 10.97 2.42
C VAL A 13 -3.00 9.79 2.15
N LEU A 14 -3.32 8.97 1.13
CA LEU A 14 -2.53 7.77 0.79
C LEU A 14 -1.09 8.13 0.36
N SER A 15 -0.90 9.24 -0.35
CA SER A 15 0.43 9.73 -0.75
C SER A 15 1.23 10.37 0.38
N ASN A 16 0.62 10.61 1.55
CA ASN A 16 1.24 11.32 2.67
C ASN A 16 1.21 10.51 3.99
N LEU A 17 1.08 9.18 3.93
CA LEU A 17 0.99 8.34 5.13
C LEU A 17 2.19 8.48 6.06
N GLN A 18 3.41 8.60 5.52
CA GLN A 18 4.61 8.80 6.33
C GLN A 18 4.54 10.10 7.13
N LYS A 19 4.14 11.22 6.48
CA LYS A 19 3.95 12.51 7.14
C LYS A 19 2.90 12.43 8.25
N LEU A 20 1.80 11.72 8.00
CA LEU A 20 0.76 11.49 9.00
C LEU A 20 1.29 10.69 10.20
N LYS A 21 2.01 9.60 9.94
CA LYS A 21 2.62 8.76 10.98
C LYS A 21 3.63 9.54 11.82
N SER A 22 4.51 10.31 11.17
CA SER A 22 5.50 11.15 11.86
C SER A 22 4.86 12.24 12.71
N ALA A 23 3.78 12.88 12.22
CA ALA A 23 3.09 13.92 12.96
C ALA A 23 2.37 13.39 14.22
N LEU A 24 1.83 12.17 14.16
CA LEU A 24 1.09 11.57 15.27
C LEU A 24 1.98 10.77 16.23
N GLY A 25 3.10 10.22 15.76
CA GLY A 25 3.96 9.36 16.56
C GLY A 25 3.29 8.05 17.02
N LEU A 26 2.24 7.60 16.32
CA LEU A 26 1.42 6.44 16.66
C LEU A 26 1.39 5.40 15.53
N PRO A 27 1.06 4.13 15.84
CA PRO A 27 0.81 3.12 14.82
C PRO A 27 -0.34 3.51 13.88
N LEU A 28 -0.17 3.23 12.59
CA LEU A 28 -1.11 3.61 11.53
C LEU A 28 -1.84 2.38 10.98
N LEU A 29 -3.17 2.40 11.07
CA LEU A 29 -4.05 1.42 10.42
C LEU A 29 -4.67 2.01 9.15
N VAL A 30 -4.55 1.32 8.03
CA VAL A 30 -5.09 1.74 6.72
C VAL A 30 -6.14 0.74 6.22
N SER A 31 -7.27 1.25 5.71
CA SER A 31 -8.32 0.43 5.08
C SER A 31 -8.80 1.03 3.77
N VAL A 32 -8.14 0.64 2.69
CA VAL A 32 -8.44 1.06 1.30
C VAL A 32 -9.19 0.00 0.49
N SER A 33 -9.25 -1.22 1.00
CA SER A 33 -9.87 -2.38 0.35
C SER A 33 -11.30 -2.14 -0.13
N ARG A 34 -11.52 -2.29 -1.45
CA ARG A 34 -12.83 -2.15 -2.14
C ARG A 34 -13.53 -0.81 -1.91
N LYS A 35 -12.79 0.26 -1.62
CA LYS A 35 -13.36 1.60 -1.39
C LYS A 35 -13.70 2.29 -2.71
N SER A 36 -14.75 3.11 -2.69
CA SER A 36 -15.31 3.77 -3.87
C SER A 36 -14.33 4.68 -4.61
N PHE A 37 -13.40 5.33 -3.90
CA PHE A 37 -12.38 6.18 -4.54
C PHE A 37 -11.51 5.37 -5.52
N LEU A 38 -11.20 4.10 -5.21
CA LEU A 38 -10.45 3.23 -6.13
C LEU A 38 -11.24 3.04 -7.42
N GLY A 39 -12.53 2.73 -7.34
CA GLY A 39 -13.40 2.61 -8.51
C GLY A 39 -13.49 3.89 -9.32
N ALA A 40 -13.55 5.05 -8.66
CA ALA A 40 -13.49 6.34 -9.33
C ALA A 40 -12.15 6.58 -10.05
N THR A 41 -11.03 6.10 -9.51
CA THR A 41 -9.70 6.27 -10.12
C THR A 41 -9.42 5.33 -11.29
N VAL A 42 -9.91 4.08 -11.24
CA VAL A 42 -9.62 3.08 -12.28
C VAL A 42 -10.79 2.80 -13.23
N GLY A 43 -11.95 3.43 -13.01
CA GLY A 43 -13.14 3.27 -13.84
C GLY A 43 -13.81 1.90 -13.72
N LEU A 44 -13.65 1.20 -12.59
CA LEU A 44 -14.18 -0.15 -12.36
C LEU A 44 -15.25 -0.18 -11.24
N PRO A 45 -16.23 -1.08 -11.32
CA PRO A 45 -17.19 -1.29 -10.23
C PRO A 45 -16.54 -2.02 -9.06
N VAL A 46 -17.14 -1.89 -7.86
CA VAL A 46 -16.59 -2.41 -6.59
C VAL A 46 -16.18 -3.88 -6.64
N LYS A 47 -16.94 -4.72 -7.35
CA LYS A 47 -16.67 -6.17 -7.50
C LYS A 47 -15.34 -6.46 -8.19
N ASP A 48 -14.86 -5.56 -9.05
CA ASP A 48 -13.66 -5.74 -9.88
C ASP A 48 -12.46 -4.96 -9.31
N LEU A 49 -12.58 -4.39 -8.10
CA LEU A 49 -11.52 -3.60 -7.46
C LEU A 49 -10.45 -4.45 -6.74
N GLY A 50 -10.44 -5.77 -6.91
CA GLY A 50 -9.43 -6.64 -6.30
C GLY A 50 -8.00 -6.16 -6.57
N PRO A 51 -7.58 -6.03 -7.85
CA PRO A 51 -6.25 -5.56 -8.21
C PRO A 51 -5.92 -4.14 -7.69
N ALA A 52 -6.86 -3.20 -7.84
CA ALA A 52 -6.69 -1.83 -7.36
C ALA A 52 -6.54 -1.77 -5.82
N SER A 53 -7.31 -2.59 -5.11
CA SER A 53 -7.23 -2.71 -3.65
C SER A 53 -5.86 -3.26 -3.23
N LEU A 54 -5.40 -4.34 -3.87
CA LEU A 54 -4.12 -4.95 -3.57
C LEU A 54 -2.95 -3.97 -3.81
N ALA A 55 -2.98 -3.24 -4.92
CA ALA A 55 -1.98 -2.22 -5.23
C ALA A 55 -1.96 -1.10 -4.17
N ALA A 56 -3.12 -0.61 -3.75
CA ALA A 56 -3.22 0.43 -2.72
C ALA A 56 -2.79 -0.09 -1.33
N GLU A 57 -3.08 -1.34 -1.00
CA GLU A 57 -2.66 -1.99 0.24
C GLU A 57 -1.14 -2.17 0.31
N LEU A 58 -0.50 -2.66 -0.76
CA LEU A 58 0.96 -2.74 -0.86
C LEU A 58 1.62 -1.36 -0.78
N HIS A 59 1.04 -0.36 -1.45
CA HIS A 59 1.51 1.02 -1.36
C HIS A 59 1.44 1.53 0.09
N ALA A 60 0.34 1.27 0.80
CA ALA A 60 0.20 1.68 2.20
C ALA A 60 1.28 1.04 3.10
N ILE A 61 1.53 -0.26 2.93
CA ILE A 61 2.58 -0.99 3.66
C ILE A 61 3.96 -0.38 3.38
N GLY A 62 4.30 -0.17 2.10
CA GLY A 62 5.57 0.45 1.70
C GLY A 62 5.74 1.88 2.23
N ASN A 63 4.64 2.57 2.55
CA ASN A 63 4.63 3.93 3.09
C ASN A 63 4.38 3.98 4.61
N GLY A 64 4.62 2.88 5.31
CA GLY A 64 4.71 2.86 6.76
C GLY A 64 3.40 2.56 7.50
N ALA A 65 2.37 2.04 6.83
CA ALA A 65 1.22 1.48 7.53
C ALA A 65 1.64 0.28 8.39
N ASP A 66 1.29 0.30 9.68
CA ASP A 66 1.56 -0.79 10.62
C ASP A 66 0.48 -1.88 10.54
N TYR A 67 -0.75 -1.50 10.19
CA TYR A 67 -1.86 -2.40 10.01
C TYR A 67 -2.62 -2.12 8.72
N VAL A 68 -3.07 -3.18 8.04
CA VAL A 68 -3.95 -3.08 6.89
C VAL A 68 -5.21 -3.92 7.12
N ARG A 69 -6.38 -3.29 6.99
CA ARG A 69 -7.66 -4.00 6.94
C ARG A 69 -8.03 -4.27 5.49
N THR A 70 -8.03 -5.55 5.11
CA THR A 70 -8.38 -6.05 3.77
C THR A 70 -9.57 -7.00 3.78
N HIS A 71 -10.26 -7.13 2.63
CA HIS A 71 -11.25 -8.18 2.40
C HIS A 71 -10.64 -9.45 1.76
N ALA A 72 -9.37 -9.40 1.34
CA ALA A 72 -8.69 -10.50 0.65
C ALA A 72 -7.34 -10.82 1.33
N PRO A 73 -7.35 -11.37 2.57
CA PRO A 73 -6.13 -11.59 3.35
C PRO A 73 -5.16 -12.58 2.69
N GLY A 74 -5.66 -13.59 1.98
CA GLY A 74 -4.82 -14.55 1.24
C GLY A 74 -4.00 -13.88 0.14
N ASP A 75 -4.68 -13.09 -0.70
CA ASP A 75 -4.06 -12.36 -1.82
C ASP A 75 -3.03 -11.34 -1.31
N LEU A 76 -3.41 -10.56 -0.29
CA LEU A 76 -2.51 -9.58 0.32
C LEU A 76 -1.27 -10.26 0.93
N ARG A 77 -1.46 -11.36 1.67
CA ARG A 77 -0.33 -12.11 2.26
C ARG A 77 0.62 -12.66 1.19
N SER A 78 0.06 -13.20 0.10
CA SER A 78 0.85 -13.68 -1.04
C SER A 78 1.69 -12.55 -1.65
N ALA A 79 1.06 -11.40 -1.91
CA ALA A 79 1.73 -10.25 -2.51
C ALA A 79 2.81 -9.62 -1.61
N ILE A 80 2.57 -9.55 -0.28
CA ILE A 80 3.59 -9.14 0.70
C ILE A 80 4.77 -10.10 0.66
N THR A 81 4.50 -11.41 0.71
CA THR A 81 5.56 -12.45 0.70
C THR A 81 6.44 -12.33 -0.55
N PHE A 82 5.82 -12.12 -1.71
CA PHE A 82 6.55 -11.91 -2.96
C PHE A 82 7.37 -10.61 -2.92
N SER A 83 6.77 -9.50 -2.50
CA SER A 83 7.44 -8.19 -2.43
C SER A 83 8.66 -8.21 -1.51
N GLU A 84 8.54 -8.84 -0.34
CA GLU A 84 9.66 -9.02 0.59
C GLU A 84 10.75 -9.93 0.03
N THR A 85 10.37 -11.03 -0.63
CA THR A 85 11.32 -11.95 -1.28
C THR A 85 12.13 -11.22 -2.34
N LEU A 86 11.47 -10.40 -3.16
CA LEU A 86 12.12 -9.59 -4.19
C LEU A 86 13.09 -8.57 -3.58
N ALA A 87 12.70 -7.88 -2.51
CA ALA A 87 13.57 -6.93 -1.81
C ALA A 87 14.81 -7.62 -1.21
N LYS A 88 14.65 -8.81 -0.62
CA LYS A 88 15.75 -9.63 -0.09
C LYS A 88 16.70 -10.13 -1.18
N PHE A 89 16.17 -10.45 -2.37
CA PHE A 89 16.99 -10.85 -3.51
C PHE A 89 17.85 -9.69 -4.01
N ARG A 90 17.26 -8.50 -4.19
CA ARG A 90 17.99 -7.30 -4.64
C ARG A 90 19.12 -6.90 -3.70
N SER A 91 18.94 -7.02 -2.39
CA SER A 91 20.01 -6.70 -1.42
C SER A 91 21.12 -7.75 -1.39
N ARG A 92 20.87 -8.99 -1.81
CA ARG A 92 21.92 -10.00 -1.98
C ARG A 92 22.71 -9.74 -3.26
N ASP A 93 22.01 -9.54 -4.38
CA ASP A 93 22.65 -9.24 -5.68
C ASP A 93 23.51 -7.96 -5.63
N ALA A 94 23.06 -6.91 -4.93
CA ALA A 94 23.85 -5.69 -4.73
C ALA A 94 25.16 -5.96 -3.95
N ARG A 95 25.09 -6.75 -2.86
CA ARG A 95 26.25 -7.16 -2.07
C ARG A 95 27.21 -8.03 -2.87
N ASP A 96 26.69 -9.00 -3.62
CA ASP A 96 27.50 -9.94 -4.41
C ASP A 96 28.21 -9.24 -5.59
N ARG A 97 27.67 -8.11 -6.08
CA ARG A 97 28.29 -7.28 -7.11
C ARG A 97 29.27 -6.22 -6.58
N GLY A 98 29.50 -6.14 -5.27
CA GLY A 98 30.46 -5.20 -4.67
C GLY A 98 30.09 -3.72 -4.88
N LEU A 99 28.81 -3.39 -5.06
CA LEU A 99 28.33 -2.03 -5.35
C LEU A 99 28.11 -1.18 -4.08
N ASP A 100 28.47 -1.70 -2.89
CA ASP A 100 28.29 -1.02 -1.59
C ASP A 100 29.50 -0.15 -1.17
N HIS A 101 30.37 0.20 -2.12
CA HIS A 101 31.49 1.14 -1.92
C HIS A 101 31.37 2.36 -2.84
N ALA A 102 30.48 3.29 -2.47
CA ALA A 102 30.53 4.70 -2.88
C ALA A 102 29.76 5.57 -1.88
#